data_AF-A0A9E3E231-F1
#
_entry.id   AF-A0A9E3E231-F1
#
_cell.length_a   1.000
_cell.length_b   1.000
_cell.length_c   1.000
_cell.angle_alpha   90.00
_cell.angle_beta   90.00
_cell.angle_gamma   90.00
#
_symmetry.space_group_name_H-M   'P 1'
#
loop_
_entity.id
_entity.type
_entity.pdbx_description
1 polymer ?
#
loop_
_entity_poly.entity_id
_entity_poly.type
_entity_poly.pdbx_seq_one_letter_code
_entity_poly.pdbx_strand_id
1 'polypeptide(L)' 'MRLYEADSMTHCATQKTVEVCFDTKARKGVPLPEDVKAKLAKICVG' A
#
# COMPACT_ATOMS: atom_id res chain seq x y z
N MET A 1 6.12 -3.82 -2.73
CA MET A 1 7.01 -4.02 -1.56
C MET A 1 8.11 -5.00 -1.90
N ARG A 2 9.28 -4.88 -1.26
CA ARG A 2 10.41 -5.80 -1.41
C ARG A 2 10.77 -6.35 -0.03
N LEU A 3 11.03 -7.65 0.04
CA LEU A 3 11.47 -8.34 1.24
C LEU A 3 12.98 -8.59 1.15
N TYR A 4 13.67 -8.40 2.26
CA TYR A 4 15.12 -8.55 2.38
C TYR A 4 15.46 -9.35 3.64
N GLU A 5 16.55 -10.12 3.59
CA GLU A 5 17.19 -10.67 4.80
C GLU A 5 17.69 -9.52 5.68
N ALA A 6 17.42 -9.58 6.98
CA ALA A 6 17.63 -8.45 7.90
C ALA A 6 19.12 -8.03 8.01
N ASP A 7 20.03 -8.99 8.12
CA ASP A 7 21.44 -8.71 8.39
C ASP A 7 22.23 -8.35 7.13
N SER A 8 21.91 -8.99 6.00
CA SER A 8 22.67 -8.84 4.76
C SER A 8 22.04 -7.87 3.76
N MET A 9 20.78 -7.49 3.97
CA MET A 9 19.96 -6.77 3.00
C MET A 9 19.89 -7.49 1.64
N THR A 10 20.10 -8.81 1.61
CA THR A 10 19.92 -9.62 0.40
C THR A 10 18.45 -9.63 0.02
N HIS A 11 18.15 -9.34 -1.24
CA HIS A 11 16.77 -9.35 -1.75
C HIS A 11 16.22 -10.78 -1.79
N CYS A 12 15.04 -11.00 -1.19
CA CYS A 12 14.40 -12.31 -1.11
C CYS A 12 13.19 -12.42 -2.04
N ALA A 13 12.33 -11.39 -2.04
CA ALA A 13 11.07 -11.43 -2.80
C ALA A 13 10.54 -10.04 -3.14
N THR A 14 9.72 -9.96 -4.19
CA THR A 14 8.98 -8.73 -4.55
C THR A 14 7.49 -9.03 -4.59
N GLN A 15 6.70 -8.18 -3.94
CA GLN A 15 5.25 -8.21 -3.93
C GLN A 15 4.68 -6.97 -4.62
N LYS A 16 3.66 -7.19 -5.46
CA LYS A 16 2.79 -6.14 -6.00
C LYS A 16 1.38 -6.34 -5.45
N THR A 17 0.73 -5.27 -5.02
CA THR A 17 -0.60 -5.31 -4.41
C THR A 17 -1.39 -4.07 -4.82
N VAL A 18 -2.69 -4.24 -4.98
CA VAL A 18 -3.67 -3.16 -5.18
C VAL A 18 -4.63 -3.20 -4.01
N GLU A 19 -4.80 -2.07 -3.34
CA GLU A 19 -5.71 -1.90 -2.21
C GLU A 19 -6.80 -0.89 -2.58
N VAL A 20 -8.01 -1.12 -2.10
CA VAL A 20 -9.16 -0.24 -2.34
C VAL A 20 -9.91 0.01 -1.03
N CYS A 21 -10.49 1.19 -0.88
CA CYS A 21 -11.46 1.45 0.18
C CYS A 21 -12.85 1.01 -0.28
N PHE A 22 -13.57 0.27 0.57
CA PHE A 22 -14.87 -0.30 0.25
C PHE A 22 -15.84 -0.07 1.40
N ASP A 23 -17.00 0.50 1.09
CA ASP A 23 -18.12 0.61 2.02
C ASP A 23 -18.86 -0.73 2.07
N THR A 24 -18.76 -1.44 3.18
CA THR A 24 -19.36 -2.77 3.35
C THR A 24 -20.89 -2.73 3.47
N LYS A 25 -21.48 -1.61 3.88
CA LYS A 25 -22.94 -1.44 3.96
C LYS A 25 -23.51 -1.14 2.58
N ALA A 26 -22.95 -0.15 1.89
CA ALA A 26 -23.40 0.24 0.55
C ALA A 26 -22.87 -0.68 -0.56
N ARG A 27 -21.93 -1.59 -0.24
CA ARG A 27 -21.28 -2.55 -1.14
C ARG A 27 -20.67 -1.90 -2.38
N LYS A 28 -19.93 -0.80 -2.17
CA LYS A 28 -19.30 -0.04 -3.25
C LYS A 28 -17.90 0.41 -2.89
N GLY A 29 -17.06 0.55 -3.91
CA GLY A 29 -15.78 1.23 -3.77
C GLY A 29 -15.98 2.70 -3.41
N VAL A 30 -15.12 3.22 -2.56
CA VAL A 30 -15.13 4.62 -2.13
C VAL A 30 -13.73 5.22 -2.25
N PRO A 31 -13.60 6.55 -2.34
CA PRO A 31 -12.31 7.21 -2.32
C PRO A 31 -11.51 6.84 -1.06
N LEU A 32 -10.18 6.84 -1.19
CA LEU A 32 -9.29 6.83 -0.03
C LEU A 32 -9.58 8.06 0.85
N PRO A 33 -9.62 7.91 2.19
CA PRO A 33 -9.66 9.04 3.10
C PRO A 33 -8.50 10.02 2.83
N GLU A 34 -8.76 11.32 2.93
CA GLU A 34 -7.78 12.35 2.56
C GLU A 34 -6.48 12.27 3.39
N ASP A 35 -6.57 11.92 4.67
CA ASP A 35 -5.39 11.77 5.52
C ASP A 35 -4.53 10.56 5.09
N VAL A 36 -5.16 9.45 4.70
CA VAL A 36 -4.49 8.26 4.15
C VAL A 36 -3.85 8.57 2.82
N LYS A 37 -4.57 9.25 1.91
CA LYS A 37 -4.05 9.68 0.61
C LYS A 37 -2.84 10.60 0.76
N ALA A 38 -2.90 11.56 1.68
CA ALA A 38 -1.79 12.46 1.97
C ALA A 38 -0.55 11.74 2.55
N LYS A 39 -0.75 10.73 3.39
CA LYS A 39 0.35 9.89 3.91
C LYS A 39 0.97 9.02 2.82
N LEU A 40 0.15 8.38 1.99
CA LEU A 40 0.62 7.55 0.87
C LEU A 40 1.42 8.38 -0.15
N ALA A 41 0.96 9.59 -0.48
CA ALA A 41 1.68 10.49 -1.39
C ALA A 41 3.10 10.84 -0.92
N LYS A 42 3.38 10.78 0.39
CA LYS A 42 4.74 11.02 0.94
C LYS A 42 5.66 9.81 0.82
N ILE A 43 5.10 8.60 0.69
CA ILE A 43 5.85 7.34 0.71
C ILE A 43 5.94 6.74 -0.71
N CYS A 44 4.93 7.00 -1.54
CA CYS A 44 4.93 6.64 -2.94
C CYS A 44 5.82 7.62 -3.73
N VAL A 45 7.11 7.30 -3.80
CA VAL A 45 8.01 7.88 -4.79
C VAL A 45 7.83 7.05 -6.07
N GLY A 46 7.31 7.69 -7.12
CA GLY A 46 7.28 7.12 -8.47
C GLY A 46 8.68 7.01 -9.03
#